data_AF-A0A2V9CPI8-F1
#
_entry.id   AF-A0A2V9CPI8-F1
#
_cell.length_a   1.000
_cell.length_b   1.000
_cell.length_c   1.000
_cell.angle_alpha   90.00
_cell.angle_beta   90.00
_cell.angle_gamma   90.00
#
_symmetry.space_group_name_H-M   'P 1'
#
loop_
_entity.id
_entity.type
_entity.pdbx_description
1 polymer ?
#
loop_
_entity_poly.entity_id
_entity_poly.type
_entity_poly.pdbx_seq_one_letter_code
_entity_poly.pdbx_strand_id
1 'polypeptide(L)'
;WQSYADLPRLFRAWRGFEKDAVFGNIELAAFNVVQVIGRGKVTMVVSPGVRTLDGKEILQMNVTATRVPDGSEDKDLFAGLDDCHEIALKAFNGFVSEEALQKWGSKK
;
A
#
# COMPACT_ATOMS: atom_id res chain seq x y z
N TRP A 1 -5.54 5.60 -12.80
CA TRP A 1 -6.38 4.40 -12.67
C TRP A 1 -7.71 4.74 -13.34
N GLN A 2 -8.25 3.83 -14.15
CA GLN A 2 -9.53 4.02 -14.85
C GLN A 2 -10.59 3.03 -14.40
N SER A 3 -10.19 1.80 -14.03
CA SER A 3 -11.12 0.79 -13.51
C SER A 3 -10.37 -0.28 -12.71
N TYR A 4 -11.11 -1.11 -11.96
CA TYR A 4 -10.52 -2.23 -11.22
C TYR A 4 -9.82 -3.27 -12.11
N ALA A 5 -10.03 -3.23 -13.43
CA ALA A 5 -9.25 -4.02 -14.38
C ALA A 5 -7.76 -3.63 -14.42
N ASP A 6 -7.40 -2.43 -13.94
CA ASP A 6 -6.01 -1.96 -13.85
C ASP A 6 -5.27 -2.54 -12.64
N LEU A 7 -5.96 -3.14 -11.65
CA LEU A 7 -5.35 -3.59 -10.39
C LEU A 7 -4.17 -4.56 -10.58
N PRO A 8 -4.21 -5.57 -11.47
CA PRO A 8 -3.06 -6.44 -11.76
C PRO A 8 -1.83 -5.69 -12.26
N ARG A 9 -2.03 -4.55 -12.93
CA ARG A 9 -0.93 -3.70 -13.42
C ARG A 9 -0.38 -2.80 -12.32
N LEU A 10 -1.23 -2.34 -11.40
CA LEU A 10 -0.87 -1.38 -10.35
C LEU A 10 -0.28 -2.06 -9.10
N PHE A 11 -0.74 -3.26 -8.75
CA PHE A 11 -0.33 -3.96 -7.53
C PHE A 11 0.25 -5.32 -7.85
N ARG A 12 1.44 -5.61 -7.30
CA ARG A 12 2.12 -6.88 -7.56
C ARG A 12 1.34 -8.07 -6.98
N ALA A 13 0.64 -7.87 -5.88
CA ALA A 13 -0.20 -8.88 -5.24
C ALA A 13 -1.36 -9.39 -6.11
N TRP A 14 -1.73 -8.66 -7.16
CA TRP A 14 -2.78 -9.02 -8.11
C TRP A 14 -2.24 -9.65 -9.41
N ARG A 15 -0.92 -9.76 -9.55
CA ARG A 15 -0.32 -10.46 -10.70
C ARG A 15 -0.69 -11.94 -10.60
N GLY A 16 -1.53 -12.41 -11.52
CA GLY A 16 -2.06 -13.78 -11.54
C GLY A 16 -3.59 -13.88 -11.41
N PHE A 17 -4.27 -12.76 -11.14
CA PHE A 17 -5.73 -12.72 -11.27
C PHE A 17 -6.10 -12.66 -12.76
N GLU A 18 -6.41 -13.82 -13.35
CA GLU A 18 -6.91 -13.92 -14.72
C GLU A 18 -8.42 -13.69 -14.74
N LYS A 19 -8.87 -12.84 -15.67
CA LYS A 19 -10.30 -12.66 -15.92
C LYS A 19 -10.84 -13.93 -16.58
N ASP A 20 -11.65 -14.68 -15.85
CA ASP A 20 -12.47 -15.76 -16.41
C ASP A 20 -13.94 -15.31 -16.57
N ALA A 21 -14.82 -16.24 -16.98
CA ALA A 21 -16.23 -15.95 -17.20
C ALA A 21 -16.99 -15.51 -15.93
N VAL A 22 -16.45 -15.77 -14.73
CA VAL A 22 -17.07 -15.42 -13.44
C VAL A 22 -16.56 -14.07 -12.93
N PHE A 23 -15.31 -13.72 -13.21
CA PHE A 23 -14.65 -12.49 -12.73
C PHE A 23 -14.49 -11.39 -13.81
N GLY A 24 -15.33 -11.41 -14.86
CA GLY A 24 -15.20 -10.52 -16.01
C GLY A 24 -15.28 -9.01 -15.69
N ASN A 25 -16.14 -8.64 -14.73
CA ASN A 25 -16.38 -7.25 -14.33
C ASN A 25 -16.26 -7.09 -12.81
N ILE A 26 -15.08 -6.69 -12.36
CA ILE A 26 -14.83 -6.35 -10.95
C ILE A 26 -15.42 -4.96 -10.70
N GLU A 27 -16.47 -4.89 -9.89
CA GLU A 27 -17.12 -3.63 -9.50
C GLU A 27 -16.47 -2.97 -8.28
N LEU A 28 -15.81 -3.76 -7.43
CA LEU A 28 -15.10 -3.28 -6.26
C LEU A 28 -13.99 -4.24 -5.87
N ALA A 29 -12.84 -3.69 -5.48
CA ALA A 29 -11.76 -4.44 -4.88
C ALA A 29 -11.03 -3.61 -3.81
N ALA A 30 -10.79 -4.23 -2.67
CA ALA A 30 -10.04 -3.68 -1.56
C ALA A 30 -9.12 -4.77 -1.00
N PHE A 31 -8.03 -4.37 -0.37
CA PHE A 31 -7.10 -5.32 0.26
C PHE A 31 -6.60 -4.82 1.60
N ASN A 32 -6.33 -5.78 2.47
CA ASN A 32 -5.77 -5.56 3.79
C ASN A 32 -4.70 -6.64 4.02
N VAL A 33 -3.44 -6.22 4.04
CA VAL A 33 -2.29 -7.11 4.23
C VAL A 33 -1.55 -6.66 5.47
N VAL A 34 -1.35 -7.59 6.40
CA VAL A 34 -0.56 -7.37 7.62
C VAL A 34 0.64 -8.30 7.59
N GLN A 35 1.83 -7.75 7.74
CA GLN A 35 3.07 -8.50 7.81
C GLN A 35 3.83 -8.16 9.10
N VAL A 36 4.24 -9.19 9.83
CA VAL A 36 5.05 -9.04 11.05
C VAL A 36 6.51 -8.83 10.64
N ILE A 37 7.18 -7.84 11.25
CA ILE A 37 8.58 -7.50 10.98
C ILE A 37 9.28 -7.32 12.33
N GLY A 38 10.05 -8.33 12.74
CA GLY A 38 10.73 -8.32 14.04
C GLY A 38 9.76 -8.08 15.21
N ARG A 39 10.01 -7.01 15.98
CA ARG A 39 9.16 -6.56 17.11
C ARG A 39 8.06 -5.57 16.67
N GLY A 40 7.57 -5.72 15.45
CA GLY A 40 6.65 -4.77 14.84
C GLY A 40 5.80 -5.41 13.74
N LYS A 41 5.01 -4.58 13.07
CA LYS A 41 4.21 -4.97 11.91
C LYS A 41 4.03 -3.81 10.95
N VAL A 42 3.87 -4.15 9.68
CA VAL A 42 3.39 -3.25 8.64
C VAL A 42 2.01 -3.70 8.18
N THR A 43 1.09 -2.75 8.11
CA THR A 43 -0.26 -2.93 7.59
C THR A 43 -0.39 -2.11 6.31
N MET A 44 -0.88 -2.74 5.25
CA MET A 44 -1.16 -2.11 3.97
C MET A 44 -2.65 -2.29 3.66
N VAL A 45 -3.37 -1.18 3.56
CA VAL A 45 -4.78 -1.16 3.20
C VAL A 45 -4.95 -0.38 1.92
N VAL A 46 -5.64 -0.95 0.94
CA VAL A 46 -6.16 -0.18 -0.19
C VAL A 46 -7.64 -0.37 -0.30
N SER A 47 -8.29 0.77 -0.48
CA SER A 47 -9.71 0.86 -0.68
C SER A 47 -9.99 1.86 -1.79
N PRO A 48 -11.09 1.66 -2.54
CA PRO A 48 -11.62 2.75 -3.34
C PRO A 48 -12.05 3.91 -2.45
N GLY A 49 -11.96 5.12 -2.99
CA GLY A 49 -12.39 6.33 -2.34
C GLY A 49 -12.83 7.37 -3.38
N VAL A 50 -13.45 8.44 -2.91
CA VAL A 50 -13.82 9.57 -3.75
C VAL A 50 -13.00 10.77 -3.30
N ARG A 51 -12.28 11.40 -4.22
CA ARG A 51 -11.51 12.60 -3.92
C ARG A 51 -12.44 13.79 -3.73
N THR A 52 -12.43 14.36 -2.54
CA THR A 52 -13.37 15.43 -2.13
C THR A 52 -13.32 16.68 -2.99
N LEU A 53 -12.17 16.98 -3.61
CA LEU A 53 -11.97 18.19 -4.41
C LEU A 53 -12.71 18.19 -5.75
N ASP A 54 -12.75 17.03 -6.43
CA ASP A 54 -13.29 16.94 -7.80
C ASP A 54 -14.23 15.76 -8.02
N GLY A 55 -14.60 15.05 -6.95
CA GLY A 55 -15.55 13.93 -7.01
C GLY A 55 -15.04 12.71 -7.78
N LYS A 56 -13.74 12.67 -8.15
CA LYS A 56 -13.19 11.55 -8.90
C LYS A 56 -12.95 10.36 -8.01
N GLU A 57 -13.27 9.19 -8.55
CA GLU A 57 -12.89 7.93 -7.94
C GLU A 57 -11.36 7.80 -7.92
N ILE A 58 -10.84 7.39 -6.77
CA ILE A 58 -9.42 7.14 -6.53
C ILE A 58 -9.25 5.79 -5.86
N LEU A 59 -8.06 5.23 -5.99
CA LEU A 59 -7.60 4.19 -5.09
C LEU A 59 -6.80 4.86 -3.99
N GLN A 60 -7.23 4.71 -2.74
CA GLN A 60 -6.49 5.19 -1.59
C GLN A 60 -5.67 4.05 -1.01
N MET A 61 -4.39 4.29 -0.78
CA MET A 61 -3.48 3.37 -0.10
C MET A 61 -3.01 3.96 1.22
N ASN A 62 -3.22 3.22 2.30
CA ASN A 62 -2.70 3.54 3.63
C ASN A 62 -1.65 2.48 4.00
N VAL A 63 -0.44 2.94 4.31
CA VAL A 63 0.64 2.10 4.83
C VAL A 63 0.95 2.55 6.24
N THR A 64 0.86 1.62 7.19
CA THR A 64 1.12 1.89 8.60
C THR A 64 2.16 0.92 9.10
N ALA A 65 3.33 1.43 9.47
CA ALA A 65 4.36 0.66 10.15
C ALA A 65 4.30 0.96 11.65
N THR A 66 4.49 -0.08 12.45
CA THR A 66 4.55 0.01 13.91
C THR A 66 5.70 -0.85 14.41
N ARG A 67 6.42 -0.37 15.42
CA ARG A 67 7.52 -1.09 16.06
C ARG A 67 7.56 -0.75 17.54
N VAL A 68 7.95 -1.72 18.36
CA VAL A 68 8.30 -1.46 19.76
C VAL A 68 9.74 -0.94 19.82
N PRO A 69 9.97 0.28 20.35
CA PRO A 69 11.32 0.82 20.56
C PRO A 69 12.18 -0.10 21.43
N ASP A 70 13.50 -0.05 21.25
CA ASP A 70 14.43 -0.88 22.02
C ASP A 70 14.67 -0.34 23.43
N GLY A 71 14.35 0.93 23.67
CA GLY A 71 14.39 1.60 24.98
C GLY A 71 13.37 2.73 25.08
N SER A 72 13.32 3.38 26.23
CA SER A 72 12.42 4.51 26.51
C SER A 72 13.12 5.87 26.41
N GLU A 73 14.40 5.91 26.03
CA GLU A 73 15.11 7.17 25.79
C GLU A 73 14.71 7.76 24.44
N ASP A 74 14.72 9.09 24.33
CA ASP A 74 14.35 9.81 23.10
C ASP A 74 15.10 9.28 21.86
N LYS A 75 16.38 8.94 22.00
CA LYS A 75 17.19 8.38 20.90
C LYS A 75 16.60 7.07 20.35
N ASP A 76 16.08 6.21 21.23
CA ASP A 76 15.54 4.90 20.87
C ASP A 76 14.14 5.06 20.26
N LEU A 77 13.39 6.06 20.74
CA LEU A 77 12.09 6.43 20.15
C LEU A 77 12.26 6.97 18.73
N PHE A 78 13.19 7.90 18.50
CA PHE A 78 13.46 8.47 17.18
C PHE A 78 13.99 7.41 16.21
N ALA A 79 14.93 6.57 16.64
CA ALA A 79 15.40 5.44 15.84
C ALA A 79 14.24 4.51 15.44
N GLY A 80 13.33 4.22 16.37
CA GLY A 80 12.13 3.42 16.08
C GLY A 80 11.18 4.05 15.06
N LEU A 81 11.05 5.38 15.06
CA LEU A 81 10.24 6.11 14.07
C LEU A 81 10.90 6.12 12.69
N ASP A 82 12.21 6.33 12.62
CA ASP A 82 12.98 6.28 11.37
C ASP A 82 12.88 4.88 10.73
N ASP A 83 13.02 3.83 11.53
CA ASP A 83 12.80 2.45 11.08
C ASP A 83 11.38 2.23 10.55
N CYS A 84 10.36 2.76 11.24
CA CYS A 84 8.97 2.67 10.77
C CYS A 84 8.80 3.37 9.42
N HIS A 85 9.41 4.54 9.24
CA HIS A 85 9.39 5.27 7.98
C HIS A 85 10.03 4.45 6.86
N GLU A 86 11.23 3.90 7.09
CA GLU A 86 11.90 3.05 6.10
C GLU A 86 11.10 1.79 5.75
N ILE A 87 10.53 1.12 6.75
CA ILE A 87 9.71 -0.07 6.55
C ILE A 87 8.47 0.27 5.73
N ALA A 88 7.80 1.38 6.02
CA ALA A 88 6.63 1.82 5.26
C ALA A 88 6.99 2.10 3.79
N LEU A 89 8.11 2.77 3.52
CA LEU A 89 8.60 3.02 2.16
C LEU A 89 8.95 1.72 1.42
N LYS A 90 9.68 0.81 2.07
CA LYS A 90 10.05 -0.49 1.50
C LYS A 90 8.81 -1.33 1.20
N ALA A 91 7.84 -1.36 2.11
CA ALA A 91 6.57 -2.05 1.94
C ALA A 91 5.76 -1.46 0.77
N PHE A 92 5.62 -0.13 0.72
CA PHE A 92 4.96 0.55 -0.39
C PHE A 92 5.60 0.18 -1.74
N ASN A 93 6.92 0.37 -1.87
CA ASN A 93 7.67 0.10 -3.11
C ASN A 93 7.63 -1.38 -3.54
N GLY A 94 7.59 -2.30 -2.56
CA GLY A 94 7.47 -3.74 -2.81
C GLY A 94 6.06 -4.15 -3.22
N PHE A 95 5.03 -3.46 -2.72
CA PHE A 95 3.64 -3.80 -2.95
C PHE A 95 3.11 -3.25 -4.28
N VAL A 96 3.49 -2.02 -4.64
CA VAL A 96 3.07 -1.39 -5.89
C VAL A 96 4.00 -1.74 -7.06
N SER A 97 3.47 -1.64 -8.28
CA SER A 97 4.26 -1.80 -9.50
C SER A 97 5.03 -0.52 -9.85
N GLU A 98 6.00 -0.62 -10.77
CA GLU A 98 6.72 0.56 -11.28
C GLU A 98 5.77 1.54 -12.00
N GLU A 99 4.76 1.05 -12.71
CA GLU A 99 3.71 1.90 -13.31
C GLU A 99 2.96 2.69 -12.23
N ALA A 100 2.62 2.07 -11.12
CA ALA A 100 1.96 2.76 -10.01
C ALA A 100 2.89 3.79 -9.35
N LEU A 101 4.17 3.45 -9.12
CA LEU A 101 5.15 4.40 -8.57
C LEU A 101 5.28 5.68 -9.40
N GLN A 102 5.32 5.54 -10.73
CA GLN A 102 5.35 6.69 -11.65
C GLN A 102 4.08 7.54 -11.54
N LYS A 103 2.90 6.91 -11.45
CA LYS A 103 1.61 7.63 -11.33
C LYS A 103 1.44 8.33 -9.98
N TRP A 104 1.98 7.76 -8.90
CA TRP A 104 1.97 8.38 -7.57
C TRP A 104 3.06 9.45 -7.38
N GLY A 105 3.88 9.71 -8.40
CA GLY A 105 4.88 10.76 -8.37
C GLY A 105 6.08 10.45 -7.46
N SER A 106 6.34 9.16 -7.18
CA SER A 106 7.58 8.77 -6.53
C SER A 106 8.74 9.09 -7.47
N LYS A 107 9.48 10.17 -7.17
CA LYS A 107 10.77 10.43 -7.79
C LYS A 107 11.76 9.43 -7.19
N LYS A 108 12.45 8.69 -8.06
CA LYS A 108 13.64 7.90 -7.69
C LYS A 108 14.64 8.77 -6.92
#